data_AF-A0AAQ3NH46-F1
#
_entry.id   AF-A0AAQ3NH46-F1
#
_cell.length_a   1.000
_cell.length_b   1.000
_cell.length_c   1.000
_cell.angle_alpha   90.00
_cell.angle_beta   90.00
_cell.angle_gamma   90.00
#
_symmetry.space_group_name_H-M   'P 1'
#
loop_
_entity.id
_entity.type
_entity.pdbx_description
1 polymer ?
#
loop_
_entity_poly.entity_id
_entity_poly.type
_entity_poly.pdbx_seq_one_letter_code
_entity_poly.pdbx_strand_id
1 'polypeptide(L)'
;MAAAAARPLVSVQTLEGDAAPTVPLPDVMKAPIRPDIVNFVHSNISRNSRQPYAVSKRAGHQTSAESWGTGRAVSRIPRVPGGGTHRAGQAAFGNMCRGGRMFAPTKIWRRWHRKINVQQKRHAVVSAIAASAIPALVQARGHRIESVPELPLVVSDSIESVEKSKEAVKILQKIGAFPDAEKAKLSHGIRPGKGKMRNRRYISRKGPLIVYGSEGAKVVKAFRNIPGVELANVDRLNLLKLAPGGHLGRFIIWTKSAFEKLDSIYGSFDKVSEKKKGYLLPRPKMVNSDLSRIINSDEVQSVVRPINKEVKRATLKKNPLKNLNVMLKLNPYAKTAKRMALLAEKQRLVAKKEKLDQKRNIVSKEEASAIRAAGKAWYQTMVSDSDYTEFDNFSKWLGVSQ
;
A
#
# COMPACT_ATOMS: atom_id res chain seq x y z
N MET A 1 -3.61 -7.79 24.09
CA MET A 1 -3.35 -6.36 24.32
C MET A 1 -2.22 -6.25 25.32
N ALA A 2 -1.64 -5.05 25.51
CA ALA A 2 -0.93 -4.77 26.75
C ALA A 2 -1.91 -4.87 27.92
N ALA A 3 -1.47 -5.39 29.06
CA ALA A 3 -2.24 -5.37 30.31
C ALA A 3 -2.73 -3.96 30.71
N ALA A 4 -2.11 -2.90 30.16
CA ALA A 4 -2.34 -1.50 30.47
C ALA A 4 -3.54 -0.82 29.78
N ALA A 5 -4.19 -1.45 28.78
CA ALA A 5 -5.23 -0.79 27.97
C ALA A 5 -6.68 -1.19 28.33
N ALA A 6 -6.87 -1.94 29.41
CA ALA A 6 -8.15 -2.51 29.78
C ALA A 6 -8.65 -1.92 31.10
N ARG A 7 -9.88 -1.40 31.13
CA ARG A 7 -10.56 -1.05 32.39
C ARG A 7 -10.80 -2.35 33.19
N PRO A 8 -10.41 -2.44 34.46
CA PRO A 8 -10.58 -3.66 35.24
C PRO A 8 -12.06 -3.94 35.56
N LEU A 9 -12.87 -2.89 35.68
CA LEU A 9 -14.31 -2.95 35.93
C LEU A 9 -15.06 -2.23 34.81
N VAL A 10 -16.24 -2.74 34.48
CA VAL A 10 -17.16 -2.20 33.48
C VAL A 10 -18.50 -1.92 34.14
N SER A 11 -19.11 -0.78 33.84
CA SER A 11 -20.41 -0.37 34.38
C SER A 11 -21.55 -1.02 33.57
N VAL A 12 -22.50 -1.62 34.27
CA VAL A 12 -23.69 -2.22 33.64
C VAL A 12 -24.76 -1.15 33.48
N GLN A 13 -25.03 -0.78 32.23
CA GLN A 13 -26.05 0.21 31.89
C GLN A 13 -27.45 -0.37 32.14
N THR A 14 -28.23 0.30 32.98
CA THR A 14 -29.64 -0.02 33.19
C THR A 14 -30.49 0.54 32.04
N LEU A 15 -31.71 0.01 31.85
CA LEU A 15 -32.61 0.45 30.78
C LEU A 15 -33.22 1.84 31.03
N GLU A 16 -33.12 2.34 32.27
CA GLU A 16 -33.76 3.59 32.71
C GLU A 16 -32.77 4.67 33.16
N GLY A 17 -31.48 4.36 33.29
CA GLY A 17 -30.42 5.36 33.53
C GLY A 17 -29.98 5.52 34.99
N ASP A 18 -30.52 4.71 35.91
CA ASP A 18 -30.13 4.71 37.32
C ASP A 18 -28.87 3.88 37.60
N ALA A 19 -28.31 4.07 38.81
CA ALA A 19 -27.03 3.55 39.32
C ALA A 19 -26.63 2.19 38.74
N ALA A 20 -25.51 2.20 38.00
CA ALA A 20 -25.00 1.04 37.28
C ALA A 20 -24.18 0.13 38.21
N PRO A 21 -24.58 -1.13 38.45
CA PRO A 21 -23.69 -2.10 39.09
C PRO A 21 -22.48 -2.35 38.19
N THR A 22 -21.34 -2.71 38.76
CA THR A 22 -20.11 -2.98 37.99
C THR A 22 -19.83 -4.48 37.88
N VAL A 23 -19.15 -4.89 36.81
CA VAL A 23 -18.72 -6.27 36.56
C VAL A 23 -17.25 -6.27 36.14
N PRO A 24 -16.42 -7.23 36.60
CA PRO A 24 -15.03 -7.35 36.18
C PRO A 24 -14.92 -7.63 34.68
N LEU A 25 -13.91 -7.06 34.04
CA LEU A 25 -13.63 -7.31 32.63
C LEU A 25 -13.08 -8.74 32.42
N PRO A 26 -13.74 -9.59 31.62
CA PRO A 26 -13.30 -10.95 31.31
C PRO A 26 -11.92 -10.98 30.67
N ASP A 27 -11.11 -11.97 31.01
CA ASP A 27 -9.72 -12.06 30.52
C ASP A 27 -9.64 -12.27 29.01
N VAL A 28 -10.69 -12.85 28.40
CA VAL A 28 -10.81 -12.97 26.95
C VAL A 28 -10.71 -11.62 26.23
N MET A 29 -11.12 -10.53 26.89
CA MET A 29 -11.04 -9.18 26.31
C MET A 29 -9.63 -8.60 26.38
N LYS A 30 -8.73 -9.14 27.20
CA LYS A 30 -7.32 -8.71 27.28
C LYS A 30 -6.42 -9.43 26.28
N ALA A 31 -6.94 -10.45 25.60
CA ALA A 31 -6.20 -11.30 24.68
C ALA A 31 -5.52 -10.52 23.52
N PRO A 32 -4.47 -11.09 22.89
CA PRO A 32 -3.83 -10.48 21.73
C PRO A 32 -4.80 -10.35 20.54
N ILE A 33 -4.79 -9.18 19.92
CA ILE A 33 -5.59 -8.88 18.73
C ILE A 33 -4.77 -9.25 17.49
N ARG A 34 -5.25 -10.21 16.71
CA ARG A 34 -4.57 -10.82 15.55
C ARG A 34 -5.45 -10.77 14.29
N PRO A 35 -5.41 -9.66 13.52
CA PRO A 35 -6.18 -9.51 12.28
C PRO A 35 -5.82 -10.56 11.22
N ASP A 36 -4.57 -11.03 11.21
CA ASP A 36 -4.07 -12.06 10.31
C ASP A 36 -4.80 -13.40 10.49
N ILE A 37 -4.91 -13.89 11.73
CA ILE A 37 -5.63 -15.13 12.06
C ILE A 37 -7.12 -14.96 11.76
N VAL A 38 -7.69 -13.81 12.11
CA VAL A 38 -9.12 -13.53 11.94
C VAL A 38 -9.50 -13.54 10.46
N ASN A 39 -8.73 -12.88 9.60
CA ASN A 39 -8.94 -12.88 8.15
C ASN A 39 -8.80 -14.28 7.55
N PHE A 40 -7.75 -15.01 7.94
CA PHE A 40 -7.53 -16.38 7.47
C PHE A 40 -8.70 -17.31 7.85
N VAL A 41 -9.13 -17.28 9.11
CA VAL A 41 -10.23 -18.12 9.59
C VAL A 41 -11.55 -17.67 8.98
N HIS A 42 -11.84 -16.37 8.94
CA HIS A 42 -13.08 -15.82 8.36
C HIS A 42 -13.25 -16.25 6.91
N SER A 43 -12.21 -16.09 6.08
CA SER A 43 -12.27 -16.47 4.66
C SER A 43 -12.56 -17.96 4.46
N ASN A 44 -11.99 -18.82 5.30
CA ASN A 44 -12.22 -20.26 5.23
C ASN A 44 -13.58 -20.69 5.79
N ILE A 45 -14.08 -20.05 6.86
CA ILE A 45 -15.43 -20.30 7.38
C ILE A 45 -16.48 -19.85 6.35
N SER A 46 -16.29 -18.67 5.75
CA SER A 46 -17.20 -18.13 4.72
C SER A 46 -17.31 -19.03 3.50
N ARG A 47 -16.24 -19.75 3.14
CA ARG A 47 -16.29 -20.74 2.04
C ARG A 47 -17.21 -21.93 2.35
N ASN A 48 -17.42 -22.28 3.62
CA ASN A 48 -18.21 -23.43 4.02
C ASN A 48 -19.73 -23.23 3.86
N SER A 49 -20.21 -22.00 3.74
CA SER A 49 -21.64 -21.71 3.52
C SER A 49 -22.01 -21.67 2.02
N ARG A 50 -21.07 -21.99 1.13
CA ARG A 50 -21.31 -21.96 -0.32
C ARG A 50 -22.00 -23.24 -0.78
N GLN A 51 -23.07 -23.09 -1.54
CA GLN A 51 -23.67 -24.21 -2.26
C GLN A 51 -22.81 -24.56 -3.49
N PRO A 52 -22.47 -25.85 -3.68
CA PRO A 52 -21.79 -26.31 -4.90
C PRO A 52 -22.59 -25.96 -6.16
N TYR A 53 -21.90 -25.51 -7.21
CA TYR A 53 -22.50 -25.28 -8.52
C TYR A 53 -21.59 -25.83 -9.62
N ALA A 54 -22.20 -26.38 -10.67
CA ALA A 54 -21.52 -26.99 -11.78
C ALA A 54 -22.33 -26.81 -13.07
N VAL A 55 -21.65 -26.81 -14.21
CA VAL A 55 -22.30 -26.97 -15.53
C VAL A 55 -22.69 -28.44 -15.68
N SER A 56 -23.79 -28.74 -16.39
CA SER A 56 -24.18 -30.12 -16.70
C SER A 56 -23.03 -30.90 -17.35
N LYS A 57 -22.82 -32.15 -16.93
CA LYS A 57 -21.72 -33.02 -17.40
C LYS A 57 -21.77 -33.24 -18.93
N ARG A 58 -22.97 -33.22 -19.52
CA ARG A 58 -23.23 -33.44 -20.95
C ARG A 58 -23.47 -32.16 -21.76
N ALA A 59 -23.35 -30.97 -21.13
CA ALA A 59 -23.57 -29.71 -21.83
C ALA A 59 -22.60 -29.55 -23.01
N GLY A 60 -23.14 -29.34 -24.21
CA GLY A 60 -22.35 -29.19 -25.45
C GLY A 60 -21.80 -30.51 -26.01
N HIS A 61 -22.15 -31.67 -25.45
CA HIS A 61 -21.69 -33.00 -25.94
C HIS A 61 -22.77 -33.84 -26.61
N GLN A 62 -24.04 -33.48 -26.49
CA GLN A 62 -25.16 -34.30 -26.96
C GLN A 62 -25.42 -34.13 -28.48
N THR A 63 -24.44 -33.62 -29.23
CA THR A 63 -24.50 -33.46 -30.68
C THR A 63 -23.73 -34.60 -31.34
N SER A 64 -24.31 -35.25 -32.35
CA SER A 64 -23.65 -36.27 -33.18
C SER A 64 -22.67 -35.66 -34.20
N ALA A 65 -21.95 -34.61 -33.81
CA ALA A 65 -21.12 -33.83 -34.71
C ALA A 65 -19.79 -34.54 -34.99
N GLU A 66 -19.41 -34.61 -36.26
CA GLU A 66 -18.18 -35.25 -36.73
C GLU A 66 -17.44 -34.33 -37.69
N SER A 67 -16.11 -34.46 -37.76
CA SER A 67 -15.31 -33.62 -38.65
C SER A 67 -15.46 -34.07 -40.09
N TRP A 68 -15.65 -33.14 -41.01
CA TRP A 68 -15.63 -33.45 -42.45
C TRP A 68 -14.23 -33.72 -43.00
N GLY A 69 -13.18 -33.59 -42.18
CA GLY A 69 -11.80 -33.79 -42.61
C GLY A 69 -11.25 -32.63 -43.46
N THR A 70 -10.27 -32.93 -44.31
CA THR A 70 -9.61 -31.99 -45.22
C THR A 70 -10.35 -31.87 -46.56
N GLY A 71 -9.91 -30.96 -47.43
CA GLY A 71 -10.41 -30.88 -48.82
C GLY A 71 -11.75 -30.16 -49.02
N ARG A 72 -12.26 -29.44 -48.00
CA ARG A 72 -13.54 -28.71 -48.09
C ARG A 72 -13.43 -27.20 -47.84
N ALA A 73 -12.21 -26.63 -47.95
CA ALA A 73 -11.90 -25.21 -47.68
C ALA A 73 -12.43 -24.69 -46.31
N VAL A 74 -12.51 -25.57 -45.32
CA VAL A 74 -13.16 -25.32 -44.02
C VAL A 74 -12.35 -25.99 -42.90
N SER A 75 -12.36 -25.42 -41.69
CA SER A 75 -11.64 -25.97 -40.54
C SER A 75 -12.12 -27.39 -40.15
N ARG A 76 -11.18 -28.22 -39.67
CA ARG A 76 -11.37 -29.64 -39.30
C ARG A 76 -12.14 -29.86 -37.99
N ILE A 77 -12.98 -28.91 -37.60
CA ILE A 77 -13.79 -28.99 -36.37
C ILE A 77 -15.02 -29.89 -36.60
N PRO A 78 -15.50 -30.62 -35.58
CA PRO A 78 -16.73 -31.41 -35.70
C PRO A 78 -17.93 -30.56 -36.09
N ARG A 79 -18.73 -31.02 -37.06
CA ARG A 79 -19.90 -30.32 -37.61
C ARG A 79 -21.16 -31.15 -37.46
N VAL A 80 -22.28 -30.47 -37.23
CA VAL A 80 -23.60 -31.13 -37.08
C VAL A 80 -24.00 -31.78 -38.41
N PRO A 81 -24.35 -33.08 -38.43
CA PRO A 81 -24.74 -33.79 -39.64
C PRO A 81 -26.15 -33.40 -40.12
N GLY A 82 -26.54 -33.90 -41.29
CA GLY A 82 -27.86 -33.68 -41.89
C GLY A 82 -27.94 -32.42 -42.75
N GLY A 83 -29.17 -32.01 -43.07
CA GLY A 83 -29.50 -30.86 -43.91
C GLY A 83 -30.84 -30.23 -43.51
N GLY A 84 -31.28 -29.19 -44.21
CA GLY A 84 -32.61 -28.56 -44.03
C GLY A 84 -32.78 -27.64 -42.81
N THR A 85 -31.85 -27.65 -41.84
CA THR A 85 -31.88 -26.71 -40.71
C THR A 85 -30.71 -25.73 -40.76
N HIS A 86 -30.88 -24.53 -40.21
CA HIS A 86 -29.78 -23.55 -40.07
C HIS A 86 -28.61 -24.06 -39.21
N ARG A 87 -28.83 -25.12 -38.40
CA ARG A 87 -27.79 -25.69 -37.54
C ARG A 87 -26.94 -26.75 -38.25
N ALA A 88 -27.44 -27.39 -39.30
CA ALA A 88 -26.72 -28.38 -40.08
C ALA A 88 -25.45 -27.77 -40.71
N GLY A 89 -24.34 -28.49 -40.69
CA GLY A 89 -23.04 -28.03 -41.18
C GLY A 89 -22.30 -27.01 -40.30
N GLN A 90 -22.91 -26.51 -39.22
CA GLN A 90 -22.22 -25.64 -38.25
C GLN A 90 -21.28 -26.42 -37.33
N ALA A 91 -20.20 -25.76 -36.89
CA ALA A 91 -19.28 -26.31 -35.92
C ALA A 91 -19.94 -26.49 -34.54
N ALA A 92 -19.69 -27.63 -33.90
CA ALA A 92 -20.21 -28.00 -32.58
C ALA A 92 -19.11 -28.65 -31.74
N PHE A 93 -19.47 -29.12 -30.53
CA PHE A 93 -18.61 -29.81 -29.56
C PHE A 93 -17.45 -29.00 -28.95
N GLY A 94 -16.62 -28.34 -29.77
CA GLY A 94 -15.46 -27.56 -29.36
C GLY A 94 -15.80 -26.36 -28.47
N ASN A 95 -14.85 -25.96 -27.62
CA ASN A 95 -15.00 -24.83 -26.69
C ASN A 95 -15.09 -23.45 -27.38
N MET A 96 -14.52 -23.34 -28.58
CA MET A 96 -14.62 -22.16 -29.45
C MET A 96 -15.96 -22.07 -30.20
N CYS A 97 -16.75 -23.15 -30.24
CA CYS A 97 -18.03 -23.18 -30.97
C CYS A 97 -19.16 -22.58 -30.15
N ARG A 98 -20.05 -21.81 -30.81
CA ARG A 98 -21.34 -21.42 -30.23
C ARG A 98 -22.18 -22.67 -29.92
N GLY A 99 -22.58 -22.82 -28.65
CA GLY A 99 -23.31 -23.99 -28.16
C GLY A 99 -22.44 -25.25 -27.95
N GLY A 100 -21.11 -25.14 -28.08
CA GLY A 100 -20.18 -26.22 -27.77
C GLY A 100 -19.86 -26.35 -26.27
N ARG A 101 -19.01 -27.31 -25.91
CA ARG A 101 -18.65 -27.58 -24.52
C ARG A 101 -17.57 -26.61 -24.02
N MET A 102 -17.84 -25.95 -22.90
CA MET A 102 -16.84 -25.13 -22.20
C MET A 102 -15.57 -25.93 -21.82
N PHE A 103 -14.40 -25.32 -22.00
CA PHE A 103 -13.13 -25.87 -21.49
C PHE A 103 -13.11 -25.87 -19.96
N ALA A 104 -12.59 -26.95 -19.35
CA ALA A 104 -12.52 -27.14 -17.90
C ALA A 104 -13.83 -26.73 -17.15
N PRO A 105 -14.99 -27.32 -17.49
CA PRO A 105 -16.26 -26.87 -16.96
C PRO A 105 -16.32 -27.08 -15.45
N THR A 106 -17.03 -26.19 -14.73
CA THR A 106 -17.15 -26.28 -13.28
C THR A 106 -17.71 -27.64 -12.86
N LYS A 107 -17.09 -28.23 -11.83
CA LYS A 107 -17.40 -29.57 -11.34
C LYS A 107 -17.89 -29.51 -9.89
N ILE A 108 -18.81 -30.42 -9.57
CA ILE A 108 -19.35 -30.57 -8.22
C ILE A 108 -18.25 -30.92 -7.20
N TRP A 109 -17.27 -31.74 -7.59
CA TRP A 109 -16.18 -32.21 -6.72
C TRP A 109 -15.08 -31.16 -6.47
N ARG A 110 -15.26 -29.92 -6.92
CA ARG A 110 -14.40 -28.81 -6.47
C ARG A 110 -14.42 -28.75 -4.95
N ARG A 111 -13.28 -28.55 -4.31
CA ARG A 111 -13.22 -28.39 -2.84
C ARG A 111 -13.80 -27.04 -2.40
N TRP A 112 -15.10 -27.03 -2.11
CA TRP A 112 -15.82 -25.86 -1.58
C TRP A 112 -15.53 -25.62 -0.10
N HIS A 113 -15.57 -26.70 0.69
CA HIS A 113 -15.40 -26.64 2.12
C HIS A 113 -13.91 -26.69 2.54
N ARG A 114 -13.59 -25.93 3.58
CA ARG A 114 -12.28 -25.84 4.21
C ARG A 114 -12.40 -26.25 5.68
N LYS A 115 -11.68 -27.33 6.03
CA LYS A 115 -11.43 -27.72 7.42
C LYS A 115 -10.46 -26.69 8.01
N ILE A 116 -10.75 -26.26 9.23
CA ILE A 116 -9.96 -25.25 9.95
C ILE A 116 -9.72 -25.81 11.34
N ASN A 117 -8.51 -25.66 11.86
CA ASN A 117 -8.16 -26.11 13.20
C ASN A 117 -9.05 -25.41 14.24
N VAL A 118 -9.61 -26.19 15.17
CA VAL A 118 -10.47 -25.69 16.25
C VAL A 118 -9.75 -24.66 17.10
N GLN A 119 -8.47 -24.87 17.43
CA GLN A 119 -7.70 -23.90 18.21
C GLN A 119 -7.51 -22.58 17.47
N GLN A 120 -7.24 -22.61 16.16
CA GLN A 120 -7.17 -21.39 15.34
C GLN A 120 -8.51 -20.66 15.28
N LYS A 121 -9.62 -21.39 15.18
CA LYS A 121 -10.97 -20.77 15.25
C LYS A 121 -11.20 -20.10 16.61
N ARG A 122 -10.85 -20.77 17.70
CA ARG A 122 -10.99 -20.22 19.06
C ARG A 122 -10.16 -18.96 19.22
N HIS A 123 -8.90 -18.96 18.76
CA HIS A 123 -8.03 -17.78 18.77
C HIS A 123 -8.65 -16.62 17.97
N ALA A 124 -9.16 -16.88 16.76
CA ALA A 124 -9.81 -15.85 15.95
C ALA A 124 -11.02 -15.23 16.66
N VAL A 125 -11.85 -16.04 17.31
CA VAL A 125 -13.03 -15.57 18.07
C VAL A 125 -12.59 -14.73 19.27
N VAL A 126 -11.62 -15.20 20.05
CA VAL A 126 -11.05 -14.45 21.18
C VAL A 126 -10.47 -13.11 20.74
N SER A 127 -9.69 -13.08 19.65
CA SER A 127 -9.17 -11.84 19.10
C SER A 127 -10.27 -10.88 18.64
N ALA A 128 -11.40 -11.40 18.13
CA ALA A 128 -12.53 -10.58 17.71
C ALA A 128 -13.31 -10.00 18.90
N ILE A 129 -13.46 -10.78 19.98
CA ILE A 129 -14.03 -10.31 21.25
C ILE A 129 -13.13 -9.22 21.85
N ALA A 130 -11.82 -9.44 21.94
CA ALA A 130 -10.87 -8.46 22.44
C ALA A 130 -10.91 -7.15 21.65
N ALA A 131 -11.00 -7.22 20.32
CA ALA A 131 -11.11 -6.03 19.48
C ALA A 131 -12.42 -5.23 19.69
N SER A 132 -13.49 -5.86 20.17
CA SER A 132 -14.77 -5.18 20.44
C SER A 132 -14.73 -4.28 21.68
N ALA A 133 -13.76 -4.50 22.58
CA ALA A 133 -13.58 -3.70 23.79
C ALA A 133 -12.82 -2.38 23.53
N ILE A 134 -12.17 -2.23 22.37
CA ILE A 134 -11.34 -1.04 22.06
C ILE A 134 -12.15 -0.04 21.21
N PRO A 135 -12.45 1.17 21.72
CA PRO A 135 -13.17 2.19 20.96
C PRO A 135 -12.52 2.54 19.62
N ALA A 136 -11.19 2.69 19.59
CA ALA A 136 -10.45 3.01 18.37
C ALA A 136 -10.66 1.98 17.25
N LEU A 137 -10.69 0.69 17.57
CA LEU A 137 -10.93 -0.36 16.55
C LEU A 137 -12.40 -0.38 16.11
N VAL A 138 -13.33 -0.14 17.04
CA VAL A 138 -14.76 -0.09 16.75
C VAL A 138 -15.11 1.09 15.84
N GLN A 139 -14.52 2.26 16.11
CA GLN A 139 -14.66 3.46 15.29
C GLN A 139 -13.95 3.31 13.94
N ALA A 140 -12.74 2.73 13.90
CA ALA A 140 -12.01 2.47 12.65
C ALA A 140 -12.76 1.51 11.71
N ARG A 141 -13.48 0.52 12.26
CA ARG A 141 -14.39 -0.32 11.47
C ARG A 141 -15.57 0.47 10.89
N GLY A 142 -15.86 1.62 11.47
CA GLY A 142 -16.89 2.55 11.02
C GLY A 142 -18.20 2.40 11.79
N HIS A 143 -18.20 2.01 13.07
CA HIS A 143 -19.41 2.13 13.89
C HIS A 143 -19.60 3.57 14.40
N ARG A 144 -20.85 4.02 14.56
CA ARG A 144 -21.16 5.30 15.22
C ARG A 144 -21.35 5.07 16.72
N ILE A 145 -20.34 5.43 17.51
CA ILE A 145 -20.27 5.14 18.96
C ILE A 145 -20.08 6.40 19.83
N GLU A 146 -20.21 7.59 19.25
CA GLU A 146 -19.95 8.87 19.94
C GLU A 146 -20.86 9.10 21.15
N SER A 147 -22.12 8.66 21.07
CA SER A 147 -23.11 8.75 22.15
C SER A 147 -23.08 7.59 23.14
N VAL A 148 -22.20 6.60 22.94
CA VAL A 148 -22.12 5.42 23.82
C VAL A 148 -21.24 5.77 25.03
N PRO A 149 -21.68 5.52 26.27
CA PRO A 149 -20.96 5.97 27.47
C PRO A 149 -19.60 5.29 27.64
N GLU A 150 -19.50 4.00 27.32
CA GLU A 150 -18.25 3.25 27.39
C GLU A 150 -18.24 2.00 26.50
N LEU A 151 -17.04 1.45 26.29
CA LEU A 151 -16.83 0.15 25.66
C LEU A 151 -15.91 -0.72 26.53
N PRO A 152 -16.16 -2.04 26.63
CA PRO A 152 -17.30 -2.78 26.06
C PRO A 152 -18.63 -2.37 26.71
N LEU A 153 -19.69 -2.26 25.91
CA LEU A 153 -21.00 -1.85 26.40
C LEU A 153 -21.73 -3.05 27.02
N VAL A 154 -21.99 -2.99 28.33
CA VAL A 154 -22.72 -4.00 29.09
C VAL A 154 -24.06 -3.43 29.55
N VAL A 155 -25.13 -4.20 29.38
CA VAL A 155 -26.49 -3.82 29.75
C VAL A 155 -27.11 -4.83 30.71
N SER A 156 -28.06 -4.39 31.53
CA SER A 156 -28.76 -5.25 32.48
C SER A 156 -29.52 -6.40 31.79
N ASP A 157 -29.63 -7.55 32.47
CA ASP A 157 -30.31 -8.74 31.93
C ASP A 157 -31.82 -8.53 31.68
N SER A 158 -32.40 -7.45 32.20
CA SER A 158 -33.78 -7.03 31.88
C SER A 158 -34.03 -6.77 30.39
N ILE A 159 -32.98 -6.53 29.60
CA ILE A 159 -33.11 -6.46 28.13
C ILE A 159 -33.54 -7.80 27.52
N GLU A 160 -33.28 -8.93 28.19
CA GLU A 160 -33.61 -10.26 27.68
C GLU A 160 -35.12 -10.52 27.65
N SER A 161 -35.88 -9.86 28.54
CA SER A 161 -37.34 -9.94 28.63
C SER A 161 -38.10 -9.07 27.62
N VAL A 162 -37.42 -8.18 26.89
CA VAL A 162 -38.07 -7.27 25.94
C VAL A 162 -38.64 -8.05 24.74
N GLU A 163 -39.92 -7.83 24.44
CA GLU A 163 -40.63 -8.52 23.35
C GLU A 163 -40.90 -7.63 22.14
N LYS A 164 -41.20 -6.35 22.36
CA LYS A 164 -41.64 -5.45 21.29
C LYS A 164 -40.44 -4.70 20.69
N SER A 165 -40.41 -4.63 19.36
CA SER A 165 -39.37 -3.89 18.63
C SER A 165 -39.40 -2.38 18.92
N LYS A 166 -40.57 -1.81 19.21
CA LYS A 166 -40.73 -0.41 19.62
C LYS A 166 -39.96 -0.12 20.91
N GLU A 167 -40.03 -1.02 21.88
CA GLU A 167 -39.31 -0.91 23.16
C GLU A 167 -37.81 -1.09 22.94
N ALA A 168 -37.42 -2.08 22.13
CA ALA A 168 -36.01 -2.30 21.76
C ALA A 168 -35.36 -1.05 21.10
N VAL A 169 -36.10 -0.35 20.24
CA VAL A 169 -35.62 0.91 19.64
C VAL A 169 -35.44 2.01 20.69
N LYS A 170 -36.41 2.18 21.61
CA LYS A 170 -36.30 3.15 22.71
C LYS A 170 -35.07 2.87 23.59
N ILE A 171 -34.82 1.59 23.89
CA ILE A 171 -33.65 1.16 24.67
C ILE A 171 -32.34 1.53 23.95
N LEU A 172 -32.22 1.24 22.66
CA LEU A 172 -31.03 1.60 21.89
C LEU A 172 -30.81 3.11 21.82
N GLN A 173 -31.89 3.91 21.79
CA GLN A 173 -31.80 5.37 21.81
C GLN A 173 -31.28 5.87 23.16
N LYS A 174 -31.82 5.36 24.27
CA LYS A 174 -31.38 5.72 25.63
C LYS A 174 -29.90 5.39 25.87
N ILE A 175 -29.44 4.22 25.41
CA ILE A 175 -28.04 3.80 25.59
C ILE A 175 -27.08 4.49 24.59
N GLY A 176 -27.62 5.25 23.63
CA GLY A 176 -26.81 5.92 22.62
C GLY A 176 -26.29 5.00 21.51
N ALA A 177 -26.80 3.76 21.40
CA ALA A 177 -26.42 2.77 20.39
C ALA A 177 -27.25 2.86 19.09
N PHE A 178 -28.40 3.56 19.12
CA PHE A 178 -29.29 3.70 17.97
C PHE A 178 -28.68 4.39 16.73
N PRO A 179 -27.79 5.39 16.84
CA PRO A 179 -27.18 6.03 15.66
C PRO A 179 -26.46 5.05 14.71
N ASP A 180 -25.91 3.95 15.24
CA ASP A 180 -25.29 2.90 14.43
C ASP A 180 -26.32 2.05 13.67
N ALA A 181 -27.46 1.76 14.29
CA ALA A 181 -28.59 1.08 13.64
C ALA A 181 -29.25 1.97 12.59
N GLU A 182 -29.40 3.26 12.85
CA GLU A 182 -29.91 4.25 11.90
C GLU A 182 -29.00 4.38 10.68
N LYS A 183 -27.68 4.42 10.89
CA LYS A 183 -26.70 4.36 9.81
C LYS A 183 -26.90 3.11 8.94
N ALA A 184 -27.16 1.95 9.55
CA ALA A 184 -27.43 0.72 8.81
C ALA A 184 -28.75 0.80 8.02
N LYS A 185 -29.80 1.41 8.59
CA LYS A 185 -31.07 1.68 7.90
C LYS A 185 -30.88 2.56 6.66
N LEU A 186 -30.16 3.67 6.79
CA LEU A 186 -29.87 4.59 5.68
C LEU A 186 -28.97 3.96 4.60
N SER A 187 -28.13 2.99 4.97
CA SER A 187 -27.23 2.32 4.03
C SER A 187 -27.90 1.26 3.14
N HIS A 188 -29.22 1.10 3.21
CA HIS A 188 -29.96 0.10 2.47
C HIS A 188 -29.96 0.41 0.96
N GLY A 189 -28.95 -0.10 0.26
CA GLY A 189 -28.71 0.16 -1.16
C GLY A 189 -29.05 -1.03 -2.04
N ILE A 190 -29.34 -0.74 -3.31
CA ILE A 190 -29.53 -1.77 -4.34
C ILE A 190 -28.16 -2.32 -4.78
N ARG A 191 -27.97 -3.65 -4.69
CA ARG A 191 -26.75 -4.34 -5.11
C ARG A 191 -26.54 -4.17 -6.63
N PRO A 192 -25.36 -3.72 -7.10
CA PRO A 192 -25.06 -3.70 -8.52
C PRO A 192 -24.91 -5.11 -9.11
N GLY A 193 -25.12 -5.23 -10.43
CA GLY A 193 -24.91 -6.46 -11.20
C GLY A 193 -25.98 -7.54 -11.02
N LYS A 194 -25.63 -8.80 -11.37
CA LYS A 194 -26.56 -9.96 -11.44
C LYS A 194 -27.06 -10.46 -10.09
N GLY A 195 -26.61 -9.87 -8.97
CA GLY A 195 -27.08 -10.24 -7.63
C GLY A 195 -28.57 -9.97 -7.43
N LYS A 196 -29.10 -8.93 -8.08
CA LYS A 196 -30.51 -8.53 -8.01
C LYS A 196 -31.47 -9.65 -8.46
N MET A 197 -31.08 -10.40 -9.49
CA MET A 197 -31.85 -11.54 -10.03
C MET A 197 -31.78 -12.79 -9.15
N ARG A 198 -30.96 -12.80 -8.09
CA ARG A 198 -30.68 -13.99 -7.27
C ARG A 198 -31.01 -13.75 -5.79
N ASN A 199 -32.15 -13.09 -5.52
CA ASN A 199 -32.65 -12.79 -4.18
C ASN A 199 -31.68 -11.99 -3.29
N ARG A 200 -30.77 -11.22 -3.90
CA ARG A 200 -29.75 -10.41 -3.23
C ARG A 200 -29.82 -8.96 -3.68
N ARG A 201 -31.05 -8.46 -3.89
CA ARG A 201 -31.34 -7.11 -4.39
C ARG A 201 -30.77 -6.03 -3.49
N TYR A 202 -30.83 -6.20 -2.19
CA TYR A 202 -30.38 -5.18 -1.24
C TYR A 202 -29.09 -5.59 -0.51
N ILE A 203 -28.35 -4.57 -0.09
CA ILE A 203 -27.20 -4.66 0.81
C ILE A 203 -27.42 -3.64 1.92
N SER A 204 -27.22 -4.06 3.15
CA SER A 204 -27.18 -3.17 4.30
C SER A 204 -25.86 -3.34 5.05
N ARG A 205 -25.39 -2.26 5.68
CA ARG A 205 -24.27 -2.33 6.61
C ARG A 205 -24.64 -3.14 7.85
N LYS A 206 -23.63 -3.69 8.51
CA LYS A 206 -23.78 -4.41 9.78
C LYS A 206 -23.59 -3.43 10.92
N GLY A 207 -24.64 -3.24 11.71
CA GLY A 207 -24.66 -2.40 12.91
C GLY A 207 -24.31 -3.21 14.17
N PRO A 208 -24.89 -2.87 15.34
CA PRO A 208 -24.52 -3.50 16.60
C PRO A 208 -24.86 -4.98 16.62
N LEU A 209 -24.05 -5.76 17.31
CA LEU A 209 -24.31 -7.15 17.64
C LEU A 209 -24.74 -7.24 19.10
N ILE A 210 -25.92 -7.77 19.38
CA ILE A 210 -26.40 -7.99 20.75
C ILE A 210 -26.07 -9.43 21.14
N VAL A 211 -25.32 -9.59 22.23
CA VAL A 211 -24.95 -10.88 22.79
C VAL A 211 -25.70 -11.12 24.10
N TYR A 212 -26.47 -12.20 24.13
CA TYR A 212 -27.33 -12.57 25.26
C TYR A 212 -26.93 -13.92 25.87
N GLY A 213 -27.29 -14.12 27.14
CA GLY A 213 -26.83 -15.23 27.97
C GLY A 213 -27.81 -16.39 28.06
N SER A 214 -29.12 -16.13 28.03
CA SER A 214 -30.14 -17.16 28.24
C SER A 214 -30.58 -17.86 26.95
N GLU A 215 -30.87 -19.15 27.00
CA GLU A 215 -31.53 -19.84 25.89
C GLU A 215 -33.02 -19.45 25.82
N GLY A 216 -33.59 -19.36 24.62
CA GLY A 216 -35.01 -18.97 24.45
C GLY A 216 -35.36 -17.50 24.74
N ALA A 217 -34.37 -16.64 24.99
CA ALA A 217 -34.57 -15.23 25.34
C ALA A 217 -35.48 -14.48 24.34
N LYS A 218 -36.45 -13.74 24.89
CA LYS A 218 -37.46 -12.97 24.13
C LYS A 218 -36.83 -11.84 23.31
N VAL A 219 -35.66 -11.34 23.72
CA VAL A 219 -34.82 -10.35 23.02
C VAL A 219 -34.61 -10.66 21.53
N VAL A 220 -34.53 -11.95 21.15
CA VAL A 220 -34.37 -12.34 19.75
C VAL A 220 -35.56 -11.87 18.90
N LYS A 221 -36.78 -11.94 19.42
CA LYS A 221 -37.98 -11.49 18.71
C LYS A 221 -38.02 -9.97 18.58
N ALA A 222 -37.63 -9.25 19.63
CA ALA A 222 -37.68 -7.79 19.65
C ALA A 222 -36.65 -7.14 18.70
N PHE A 223 -35.40 -7.64 18.70
CA PHE A 223 -34.30 -6.97 17.99
C PHE A 223 -34.04 -7.51 16.57
N ARG A 224 -34.53 -8.70 16.19
CA ARG A 224 -34.22 -9.33 14.88
C ARG A 224 -34.60 -8.51 13.65
N ASN A 225 -35.61 -7.65 13.77
CA ASN A 225 -36.14 -6.88 12.64
C ASN A 225 -35.57 -5.45 12.58
N ILE A 226 -34.73 -5.05 13.54
CA ILE A 226 -34.10 -3.73 13.53
C ILE A 226 -32.99 -3.73 12.46
N PRO A 227 -32.96 -2.77 11.52
CA PRO A 227 -31.97 -2.74 10.45
C PRO A 227 -30.53 -2.79 10.96
N GLY A 228 -29.74 -3.72 10.42
CA GLY A 228 -28.31 -3.85 10.72
C GLY A 228 -27.98 -4.51 12.06
N VAL A 229 -28.96 -4.66 12.97
CA VAL A 229 -28.76 -5.32 14.26
C VAL A 229 -28.73 -6.83 14.05
N GLU A 230 -27.77 -7.51 14.67
CA GLU A 230 -27.75 -8.97 14.72
C GLU A 230 -27.72 -9.44 16.17
N LEU A 231 -28.14 -10.68 16.40
CA LEU A 231 -28.08 -11.31 17.70
C LEU A 231 -27.17 -12.54 17.68
N ALA A 232 -26.52 -12.82 18.80
CA ALA A 232 -25.83 -14.07 19.06
C ALA A 232 -25.99 -14.46 20.54
N ASN A 233 -26.07 -15.76 20.81
CA ASN A 233 -25.96 -16.24 22.18
C ASN A 233 -24.46 -16.48 22.49
N VAL A 234 -24.04 -16.19 23.73
CA VAL A 234 -22.65 -16.28 24.18
C VAL A 234 -22.03 -17.68 23.99
N ASP A 235 -22.81 -18.74 24.13
CA ASP A 235 -22.33 -20.12 24.00
C ASP A 235 -22.05 -20.51 22.53
N ARG A 236 -22.66 -19.79 21.58
CA ARG A 236 -22.57 -20.06 20.13
C ARG A 236 -22.10 -18.83 19.34
N LEU A 237 -21.08 -18.15 19.88
CA LEU A 237 -20.44 -17.02 19.19
C LEU A 237 -19.79 -17.46 17.88
N ASN A 238 -20.15 -16.76 16.81
CA ASN A 238 -19.65 -17.03 15.46
C ASN A 238 -18.73 -15.88 15.01
N LEU A 239 -17.54 -16.23 14.53
CA LEU A 239 -16.58 -15.27 13.97
C LEU A 239 -17.19 -14.43 12.83
N LEU A 240 -18.07 -15.01 12.00
CA LEU A 240 -18.70 -14.27 10.89
C LEU A 240 -19.61 -13.13 11.37
N LYS A 241 -20.15 -13.25 12.60
CA LYS A 241 -20.94 -12.19 13.24
C LYS A 241 -20.04 -11.23 14.01
N LEU A 242 -18.99 -11.72 14.69
CA LEU A 242 -18.07 -10.87 15.45
C LEU A 242 -17.17 -10.00 14.56
N ALA A 243 -16.69 -10.54 13.44
CA ALA A 243 -15.85 -9.84 12.47
C ALA A 243 -16.39 -10.03 11.04
N PRO A 244 -17.56 -9.42 10.68
CA PRO A 244 -18.11 -9.53 9.35
C PRO A 244 -17.12 -8.97 8.31
N GLY A 245 -16.81 -9.77 7.29
CA GLY A 245 -15.83 -9.43 6.27
C GLY A 245 -14.37 -9.69 6.68
N GLY A 246 -14.14 -10.28 7.86
CA GLY A 246 -12.80 -10.43 8.44
C GLY A 246 -12.29 -9.20 9.18
N HIS A 247 -13.02 -8.08 9.12
CA HIS A 247 -12.65 -6.84 9.79
C HIS A 247 -13.05 -6.85 11.27
N LEU A 248 -12.04 -6.70 12.13
CA LEU A 248 -12.16 -6.68 13.60
C LEU A 248 -12.83 -5.40 14.12
N GLY A 249 -13.25 -5.44 15.39
CA GLY A 249 -13.83 -4.29 16.08
C GLY A 249 -15.29 -4.05 15.72
N ARG A 250 -16.14 -5.08 15.73
CA ARG A 250 -17.59 -4.84 15.63
C ARG A 250 -18.09 -4.22 16.94
N PHE A 251 -19.04 -3.29 16.87
CA PHE A 251 -19.74 -2.81 18.05
C PHE A 251 -20.64 -3.92 18.61
N ILE A 252 -20.37 -4.33 19.85
CA ILE A 252 -21.09 -5.41 20.53
C ILE A 252 -21.71 -4.86 21.82
N ILE A 253 -22.98 -5.21 22.05
CA ILE A 253 -23.72 -4.93 23.28
C ILE A 253 -23.89 -6.25 24.01
N TRP A 254 -23.40 -6.33 25.24
CA TRP A 254 -23.43 -7.56 26.05
C TRP A 254 -24.49 -7.47 27.13
N THR A 255 -25.29 -8.52 27.33
CA THR A 255 -26.04 -8.65 28.59
C THR A 255 -25.09 -9.01 29.72
N LYS A 256 -25.39 -8.57 30.95
CA LYS A 256 -24.58 -8.83 32.13
C LYS A 256 -24.24 -10.31 32.27
N SER A 257 -25.25 -11.17 32.21
CA SER A 257 -25.10 -12.63 32.28
C SER A 257 -24.26 -13.20 31.13
N ALA A 258 -24.37 -12.66 29.92
CA ALA A 258 -23.52 -13.07 28.80
C ALA A 258 -22.05 -12.69 29.02
N PHE A 259 -21.81 -11.52 29.60
CA PHE A 259 -20.48 -11.00 29.86
C PHE A 259 -19.75 -11.83 30.92
N GLU A 260 -20.41 -12.14 32.03
CA GLU A 260 -19.85 -12.99 33.10
C GLU A 260 -19.59 -14.43 32.62
N LYS A 261 -20.45 -14.98 31.74
CA LYS A 261 -20.26 -16.32 31.16
C LYS A 261 -18.99 -16.44 30.31
N LEU A 262 -18.40 -15.34 29.83
CA LEU A 262 -17.19 -15.40 28.99
C LEU A 262 -16.00 -16.06 29.72
N ASP A 263 -15.85 -15.82 31.02
CA ASP A 263 -14.73 -16.39 31.79
C ASP A 263 -14.87 -17.91 31.94
N SER A 264 -16.08 -18.45 32.15
CA SER A 264 -16.31 -19.91 32.13
C SER A 264 -16.04 -20.51 30.74
N ILE A 265 -16.45 -19.81 29.68
CA ILE A 265 -16.34 -20.28 28.27
C ILE A 265 -14.91 -20.26 27.73
N TYR A 266 -14.05 -19.34 28.17
CA TYR A 266 -12.70 -19.16 27.63
C TYR A 266 -11.58 -19.36 28.65
N GLY A 267 -11.87 -19.31 29.96
CA GLY A 267 -10.86 -19.33 31.02
C GLY A 267 -10.07 -18.03 31.08
N SER A 268 -8.96 -18.07 31.81
CA SER A 268 -7.97 -17.00 31.88
C SER A 268 -6.67 -17.37 31.14
N PHE A 269 -5.62 -16.57 31.31
CA PHE A 269 -4.29 -16.89 30.78
C PHE A 269 -3.62 -18.08 31.50
N ASP A 270 -4.08 -18.38 32.72
CA ASP A 270 -3.49 -19.40 33.59
C ASP A 270 -4.52 -20.49 33.99
N LYS A 271 -5.80 -20.14 34.12
CA LYS A 271 -6.90 -21.07 34.41
C LYS A 271 -7.48 -21.62 33.09
N VAL A 272 -7.52 -22.94 32.98
CA VAL A 272 -8.13 -23.64 31.85
C VAL A 272 -9.64 -23.37 31.79
N SER A 273 -10.19 -23.25 30.58
CA SER A 273 -11.63 -23.09 30.37
C SER A 273 -12.43 -24.29 30.89
N GLU A 274 -13.57 -24.02 31.52
CA GLU A 274 -14.52 -25.02 32.00
C GLU A 274 -15.28 -25.68 30.82
N LYS A 275 -15.81 -24.87 29.90
CA LYS A 275 -16.59 -25.41 28.76
C LYS A 275 -15.71 -25.96 27.63
N LYS A 276 -14.51 -25.44 27.44
CA LYS A 276 -13.62 -25.85 26.34
C LYS A 276 -12.47 -26.68 26.89
N LYS A 277 -12.65 -28.00 26.85
CA LYS A 277 -11.64 -28.98 27.29
C LYS A 277 -10.23 -28.61 26.79
N GLY A 278 -9.31 -28.47 27.74
CA GLY A 278 -7.88 -28.19 27.52
C GLY A 278 -7.58 -26.86 26.82
N TYR A 279 -8.50 -25.89 26.86
CA TYR A 279 -8.30 -24.59 26.23
C TYR A 279 -7.79 -23.56 27.23
N LEU A 280 -6.74 -22.84 26.84
CA LEU A 280 -6.18 -21.67 27.51
C LEU A 280 -6.21 -20.49 26.55
N LEU A 281 -6.26 -19.27 27.10
CA LEU A 281 -6.16 -18.06 26.28
C LEU A 281 -4.79 -17.96 25.61
N PRO A 282 -4.72 -17.46 24.36
CA PRO A 282 -3.45 -17.29 23.67
C PRO A 282 -2.60 -16.22 24.36
N ARG A 283 -1.38 -16.60 24.76
CA ARG A 283 -0.41 -15.65 25.34
C ARG A 283 0.18 -14.75 24.26
N PRO A 284 0.29 -13.43 24.47
CA PRO A 284 0.97 -12.54 23.56
C PRO A 284 2.50 -12.79 23.61
N LYS A 285 3.20 -12.49 22.51
CA LYS A 285 4.68 -12.52 22.50
C LYS A 285 5.30 -11.41 23.34
N MET A 286 4.62 -10.27 23.45
CA MET A 286 5.03 -9.11 24.23
C MET A 286 3.99 -8.86 25.31
N VAL A 287 4.43 -8.66 26.55
CA VAL A 287 3.53 -8.32 27.68
C VAL A 287 2.98 -6.90 27.51
N ASN A 288 3.83 -5.94 27.13
CA ASN A 288 3.46 -4.59 26.76
C ASN A 288 3.68 -4.38 25.25
N SER A 289 2.65 -3.92 24.54
CA SER A 289 2.71 -3.63 23.11
C SER A 289 3.09 -2.18 22.79
N ASP A 290 3.15 -1.31 23.80
CA ASP A 290 3.58 0.08 23.62
C ASP A 290 5.11 0.16 23.56
N LEU A 291 5.62 0.03 22.34
CA LEU A 291 7.05 0.16 22.05
C LEU A 291 7.57 1.55 22.41
N SER A 292 6.77 2.60 22.24
CA SER A 292 7.22 3.97 22.53
C SER A 292 7.53 4.13 24.01
N ARG A 293 6.67 3.59 24.89
CA ARG A 293 6.91 3.57 26.34
C ARG A 293 8.16 2.77 26.71
N ILE A 294 8.37 1.60 26.10
CA ILE A 294 9.56 0.78 26.37
C ILE A 294 10.82 1.48 25.89
N ILE A 295 10.82 2.00 24.66
CA ILE A 295 11.98 2.68 24.06
C ILE A 295 12.34 3.95 24.85
N ASN A 296 11.34 4.71 25.28
CA ASN A 296 11.54 5.97 26.01
C ASN A 296 11.68 5.79 27.53
N SER A 297 11.76 4.55 28.02
CA SER A 297 12.03 4.28 29.43
C SER A 297 13.45 4.67 29.81
N ASP A 298 13.66 5.10 31.06
CA ASP A 298 14.97 5.56 31.54
C ASP A 298 16.03 4.46 31.45
N GLU A 299 15.62 3.20 31.67
CA GLU A 299 16.48 2.03 31.57
C GLU A 299 17.03 1.83 30.15
N VAL A 300 16.23 2.13 29.12
CA VAL A 300 16.67 2.06 27.73
C VAL A 300 17.44 3.33 27.34
N GLN A 301 16.90 4.51 27.65
CA GLN A 301 17.48 5.78 27.25
C GLN A 301 18.84 6.07 27.90
N SER A 302 19.09 5.57 29.11
CA SER A 302 20.40 5.71 29.79
C SER A 302 21.54 4.97 29.09
N VAL A 303 21.25 3.92 28.32
CA VAL A 303 22.26 3.11 27.61
C VAL A 303 22.35 3.48 26.13
N VAL A 304 21.28 4.04 25.55
CA VAL A 304 21.22 4.40 24.13
C VAL A 304 22.19 5.54 23.82
N ARG A 305 23.01 5.36 22.77
CA ARG A 305 23.92 6.39 22.28
C ARG A 305 23.13 7.58 21.71
N PRO A 306 23.64 8.82 21.85
CA PRO A 306 22.99 9.98 21.26
C PRO A 306 22.84 9.85 19.75
N ILE A 307 21.75 10.40 19.23
CA ILE A 307 21.46 10.37 17.79
C ILE A 307 22.55 11.14 17.03
N ASN A 308 23.16 10.51 16.04
CA ASN A 308 24.08 11.17 15.11
C ASN A 308 23.30 12.15 14.22
N LYS A 309 23.42 13.45 14.49
CA LYS A 309 22.75 14.53 13.72
C LYS A 309 23.48 14.91 12.44
N GLU A 310 24.71 14.44 12.24
CA GLU A 310 25.50 14.75 11.06
C GLU A 310 25.00 13.99 9.82
N VAL A 311 24.23 14.67 8.98
CA VAL A 311 23.89 14.17 7.64
C VAL A 311 24.78 14.90 6.61
N LYS A 312 25.92 14.31 6.28
CA LYS A 312 26.80 14.82 5.21
C LYS A 312 26.19 14.47 3.85
N ARG A 313 25.49 15.42 3.24
CA ARG A 313 24.99 15.28 1.87
C ARG A 313 26.12 15.49 0.87
N ALA A 314 26.15 14.68 -0.18
CA ALA A 314 27.06 14.88 -1.30
C ALA A 314 26.72 16.22 -1.97
N THR A 315 27.59 17.21 -1.80
CA THR A 315 27.51 18.47 -2.54
C THR A 315 28.16 18.30 -3.91
N LEU A 316 27.65 18.99 -4.93
CA LEU A 316 28.29 19.00 -6.25
C LEU A 316 29.76 19.45 -6.12
N LYS A 317 30.67 18.60 -6.58
CA LYS A 317 32.11 18.89 -6.57
C LYS A 317 32.40 20.00 -7.58
N LYS A 318 32.48 21.24 -7.10
CA LYS A 318 32.83 22.40 -7.93
C LYS A 318 34.28 22.29 -8.39
N ASN A 319 34.53 22.54 -9.67
CA ASN A 319 35.89 22.54 -10.20
C ASN A 319 36.68 23.73 -9.62
N PRO A 320 37.80 23.52 -8.88
CA PRO A 320 38.58 24.60 -8.29
C PRO A 320 39.19 25.54 -9.33
N LEU A 321 39.65 25.03 -10.47
CA LEU A 321 40.29 25.85 -11.50
C LEU A 321 39.32 26.86 -12.13
N LYS A 322 38.03 26.50 -12.21
CA LYS A 322 36.96 27.37 -12.72
C LYS A 322 36.29 28.20 -11.62
N ASN A 323 36.28 27.74 -10.37
CA ASN A 323 35.62 28.40 -9.25
C ASN A 323 36.64 28.93 -8.23
N LEU A 324 36.82 30.26 -8.21
CA LEU A 324 37.81 30.91 -7.35
C LEU A 324 37.59 30.59 -5.87
N ASN A 325 36.36 30.60 -5.34
CA ASN A 325 36.12 30.34 -3.91
C ASN A 325 36.55 28.93 -3.50
N VAL A 326 36.37 27.95 -4.39
CA VAL A 326 36.81 26.57 -4.16
C VAL A 326 38.33 26.49 -4.27
N MET A 327 38.94 27.18 -5.24
CA MET A 327 40.41 27.28 -5.33
C MET A 327 41.00 27.90 -4.07
N LEU A 328 40.42 28.99 -3.56
CA LEU A 328 40.92 29.68 -2.38
C LEU A 328 40.77 28.84 -1.11
N LYS A 329 39.72 28.02 -1.03
CA LYS A 329 39.57 27.05 0.05
C LYS A 329 40.64 25.95 0.00
N LEU A 330 41.10 25.56 -1.20
CA LEU A 330 42.17 24.56 -1.38
C LEU A 330 43.58 25.16 -1.29
N ASN A 331 43.76 26.36 -1.83
CA ASN A 331 45.03 27.07 -1.90
C ASN A 331 44.80 28.60 -1.72
N PRO A 332 44.98 29.11 -0.49
CA PRO A 332 44.87 30.54 -0.20
C PRO A 332 45.84 31.42 -1.01
N TYR A 333 47.03 30.92 -1.35
CA TYR A 333 48.04 31.62 -2.15
C TYR A 333 47.66 31.77 -3.62
N ALA A 334 46.63 31.06 -4.11
CA ALA A 334 46.13 31.28 -5.46
C ALA A 334 45.64 32.74 -5.68
N LYS A 335 45.19 33.42 -4.61
CA LYS A 335 44.82 34.84 -4.65
C LYS A 335 46.01 35.74 -4.97
N THR A 336 47.12 35.53 -4.27
CA THR A 336 48.33 36.33 -4.42
C THR A 336 48.98 36.06 -5.77
N ALA A 337 49.11 34.79 -6.16
CA ALA A 337 49.63 34.41 -7.47
C ALA A 337 48.84 35.02 -8.63
N LYS A 338 47.49 34.98 -8.58
CA LYS A 338 46.64 35.60 -9.62
C LYS A 338 46.75 37.12 -9.65
N ARG A 339 46.89 37.76 -8.48
CA ARG A 339 47.14 39.21 -8.38
C ARG A 339 48.50 39.59 -8.97
N MET A 340 49.54 38.83 -8.66
CA MET A 340 50.89 39.04 -9.19
C MET A 340 50.90 38.87 -10.72
N ALA A 341 50.22 37.85 -11.24
CA ALA A 341 50.09 37.63 -12.69
C ALA A 341 49.41 38.82 -13.40
N LEU A 342 48.31 39.34 -12.84
CA LEU A 342 47.62 40.51 -13.40
C LEU A 342 48.48 41.78 -13.37
N LEU A 343 49.26 41.98 -12.31
CA LEU A 343 50.19 43.12 -12.22
C LEU A 343 51.33 42.99 -13.23
N ALA A 344 51.90 41.78 -13.37
CA ALA A 344 52.96 41.50 -14.34
C ALA A 344 52.47 41.66 -15.79
N GLU A 345 51.24 41.26 -16.09
CA GLU A 345 50.64 41.43 -17.42
C GLU A 345 50.47 42.90 -17.79
N LYS A 346 49.97 43.72 -16.85
CA LYS A 346 49.87 45.18 -17.03
C LYS A 346 51.24 45.80 -17.33
N GLN A 347 52.27 45.41 -16.57
CA GLN A 347 53.63 45.89 -16.81
C GLN A 347 54.19 45.44 -18.17
N ARG A 348 53.93 44.19 -18.57
CA ARG A 348 54.36 43.67 -19.90
C ARG A 348 53.71 44.43 -21.06
N LEU A 349 52.45 44.81 -20.95
CA LEU A 349 51.76 45.57 -22.01
C LEU A 349 52.40 46.95 -22.20
N VAL A 350 52.72 47.63 -21.10
CA VAL A 350 53.43 48.93 -21.13
C VAL A 350 54.81 48.77 -21.77
N ALA A 351 55.62 47.84 -21.27
CA ALA A 351 56.98 47.60 -21.78
C ALA A 351 56.99 47.15 -23.26
N LYS A 352 55.97 46.40 -23.71
CA LYS A 352 55.84 46.00 -25.12
C LYS A 352 55.55 47.21 -26.01
N LYS A 353 54.72 48.14 -25.56
CA LYS A 353 54.40 49.38 -26.30
C LYS A 353 55.65 50.25 -26.46
N GLU A 354 56.38 50.46 -25.37
CA GLU A 354 57.64 51.23 -25.39
C GLU A 354 58.70 50.61 -26.32
N LYS A 355 58.89 49.29 -26.28
CA LYS A 355 59.82 48.60 -27.20
C LYS A 355 59.40 48.71 -28.67
N LEU A 356 58.10 48.74 -28.96
CA LEU A 356 57.59 48.86 -30.32
C LEU A 356 57.81 50.28 -30.85
N ASP A 357 57.59 51.29 -30.01
CA ASP A 357 57.81 52.70 -30.36
C ASP A 357 59.30 52.98 -30.63
N GLN A 358 60.22 52.39 -29.86
CA GLN A 358 61.67 52.50 -30.11
C GLN A 358 62.10 51.89 -31.45
N LYS A 359 61.52 50.76 -31.88
CA LYS A 359 61.88 50.09 -33.15
C LYS A 359 61.40 50.83 -34.40
N ARG A 360 60.39 51.70 -34.29
CA ARG A 360 59.83 52.43 -35.44
C ARG A 360 60.70 53.59 -35.93
N ASN A 361 61.64 54.09 -35.11
CA ASN A 361 62.38 55.33 -35.39
C ASN A 361 63.83 55.11 -35.88
N ILE A 362 64.23 53.89 -36.29
CA ILE A 362 65.65 53.54 -36.47
C ILE A 362 66.13 53.53 -37.94
N VAL A 363 65.27 53.33 -38.94
CA VAL A 363 65.74 53.31 -40.34
C VAL A 363 65.63 54.71 -40.94
N SER A 364 66.79 55.31 -41.25
CA SER A 364 66.83 56.62 -41.91
C SER A 364 66.26 56.51 -43.33
N LYS A 365 65.67 57.60 -43.84
CA LYS A 365 65.10 57.63 -45.21
C LYS A 365 66.15 57.28 -46.27
N GLU A 366 67.42 57.55 -45.97
CA GLU A 366 68.58 57.31 -46.82
C GLU A 366 68.95 55.82 -46.87
N GLU A 367 68.94 55.12 -45.74
CA GLU A 367 69.16 53.66 -45.70
C GLU A 367 68.04 52.90 -46.44
N ALA A 368 66.79 53.34 -46.28
CA ALA A 368 65.67 52.77 -47.02
C ALA A 368 65.76 53.04 -48.54
N SER A 369 66.37 54.15 -48.94
CA SER A 369 66.66 54.49 -50.34
C SER A 369 67.79 53.63 -50.90
N ALA A 370 68.87 53.44 -50.13
CA ALA A 370 70.01 52.60 -50.50
C ALA A 370 69.60 51.13 -50.70
N ILE A 371 68.76 50.60 -49.82
CA ILE A 371 68.21 49.23 -49.95
C ILE A 371 67.35 49.11 -51.22
N ARG A 372 66.54 50.12 -51.55
CA ARG A 372 65.77 50.14 -52.81
C ARG A 372 66.65 50.29 -54.04
N ALA A 373 67.71 51.09 -53.98
CA ALA A 373 68.64 51.30 -55.06
C ALA A 373 69.44 50.02 -55.38
N ALA A 374 69.91 49.31 -54.36
CA ALA A 374 70.55 48.00 -54.51
C ALA A 374 69.63 46.98 -55.19
N GLY A 375 68.34 46.96 -54.81
CA GLY A 375 67.34 46.12 -55.48
C GLY A 375 67.13 46.49 -56.95
N LYS A 376 67.06 47.79 -57.28
CA LYS A 376 66.92 48.26 -58.66
C LYS A 376 68.13 47.94 -59.53
N ALA A 377 69.33 48.10 -59.00
CA ALA A 377 70.57 47.79 -59.71
C ALA A 377 70.62 46.29 -60.09
N TRP A 378 70.25 45.40 -59.17
CA TRP A 378 70.17 43.97 -59.46
C TRP A 378 69.19 43.66 -60.59
N TYR A 379 67.99 44.25 -60.58
CA TYR A 379 67.01 44.07 -61.65
C TYR A 379 67.50 44.58 -63.02
N GLN A 380 68.26 45.70 -63.07
CA GLN A 380 68.78 46.24 -64.33
C GLN A 380 69.79 45.33 -65.02
N THR A 381 70.55 44.53 -64.26
CA THR A 381 71.49 43.54 -64.84
C THR A 381 70.83 42.38 -65.60
N MET A 382 69.50 42.27 -65.58
CA MET A 382 68.75 41.17 -66.23
C MET A 382 67.82 41.62 -67.38
N VAL A 383 67.98 42.84 -67.93
CA VAL A 383 66.97 43.45 -68.83
C VAL A 383 67.24 43.30 -70.34
N SER A 384 68.45 43.07 -70.83
CA SER A 384 68.66 42.77 -72.27
C SER A 384 70.04 42.19 -72.60
N ASP A 385 70.09 41.05 -73.28
CA ASP A 385 71.29 40.47 -73.90
C ASP A 385 71.58 41.14 -75.25
N SER A 386 72.04 42.39 -75.22
CA SER A 386 72.65 43.08 -76.36
C SER A 386 74.18 43.06 -76.21
N ASP A 387 74.93 43.47 -77.24
CA ASP A 387 76.40 43.45 -77.30
C ASP A 387 77.11 44.05 -76.05
N TYR A 388 76.42 44.86 -75.24
CA TYR A 388 76.93 45.37 -73.95
C TYR A 388 76.98 44.33 -72.81
N THR A 389 76.10 43.32 -72.81
CA THR A 389 76.14 42.19 -71.85
C THR A 389 77.29 41.24 -72.12
N GLU A 390 77.77 41.19 -73.36
CA GLU A 390 78.95 40.39 -73.70
C GLU A 390 80.20 40.95 -73.01
N PHE A 391 80.30 42.27 -72.76
CA PHE A 391 81.43 42.87 -72.03
C PHE A 391 81.44 42.52 -70.54
N ASP A 392 80.30 42.58 -69.84
CA ASP A 392 80.22 42.21 -68.42
C ASP A 392 80.48 40.70 -68.24
N ASN A 393 79.95 39.88 -69.14
CA ASN A 393 80.22 38.44 -69.17
C ASN A 393 81.69 38.15 -69.52
N PHE A 394 82.30 38.85 -70.49
CA PHE A 394 83.71 38.69 -70.83
C PHE A 394 84.62 39.10 -69.67
N SER A 395 84.34 40.21 -68.98
CA SER A 395 85.15 40.65 -67.84
C SER A 395 85.10 39.62 -66.71
N LYS A 396 83.90 39.07 -66.45
CA LYS A 396 83.72 38.01 -65.45
C LYS A 396 84.40 36.71 -65.87
N TRP A 397 84.36 36.33 -67.15
CA TRP A 397 84.99 35.10 -67.64
C TRP A 397 86.51 35.19 -67.70
N LEU A 398 87.07 36.33 -68.10
CA LEU A 398 88.52 36.58 -68.05
C LEU A 398 89.06 36.59 -66.61
N GLY A 399 88.29 37.10 -65.65
CA GLY A 399 88.67 37.09 -64.23
C GLY A 399 88.52 35.73 -63.52
N VAL A 400 87.88 34.74 -64.15
CA VAL A 400 87.63 33.41 -63.56
C VAL A 400 88.51 32.32 -64.20
N SER A 401 89.18 32.60 -65.33
CA SER A 401 89.96 31.62 -66.09
C SER A 401 91.49 31.68 -65.87
N GLN A 402 91.95 32.23 -64.75
CA GLN A 402 93.33 32.07 -64.26
C GLN A 402 93.39 31.16 -63.04
#